data_AF-A0A821APS3-F1
#
_entry.id   AF-A0A821APS3-F1
#
_cell.length_a   1.000
_cell.length_b   1.000
_cell.length_c   1.000
_cell.angle_alpha   90.00
_cell.angle_beta   90.00
_cell.angle_gamma   90.00
#
_symmetry.space_group_name_H-M   'P 1'
#
loop_
_entity.id
_entity.type
_entity.pdbx_description
1 polymer ?
#
loop_
_entity_poly.entity_id
_entity_poly.type
_entity_poly.pdbx_seq_one_letter_code
_entity_poly.pdbx_strand_id
1 'polypeptide(L)'
;AMVNEYKQAIGSVRSWLGLTSTSRQQQIAESFPRSTVLFIIDIRDTASDAARAVANLSTYPHEDEVLIRAGRHFTIDKVESTKSSNSNINTLIYLTIE
;
A
#
# COMPACT_ATOMS: atom_id res chain seq x y z
N ALA A 1 -3.97 4.87 -18.90
CA ALA A 1 -5.18 4.76 -18.06
C ALA A 1 -4.76 4.18 -16.71
N MET A 2 -5.12 4.86 -15.61
CA MET A 2 -4.71 4.62 -14.22
C MET A 2 -3.19 4.68 -13.92
N VAL A 3 -2.36 3.76 -14.43
CA VAL A 3 -0.90 3.76 -14.11
C VAL A 3 -0.20 5.06 -14.56
N ASN A 4 -0.62 5.62 -15.70
CA ASN A 4 -0.09 6.90 -16.17
C ASN A 4 -0.48 8.07 -15.26
N GLU A 5 -1.64 8.01 -14.60
CA GLU A 5 -2.06 9.04 -13.65
C GLU A 5 -1.16 9.00 -12.41
N TYR A 6 -0.85 7.80 -11.89
CA TYR A 6 0.12 7.64 -10.81
C TYR A 6 1.52 8.13 -11.21
N LYS A 7 1.98 7.86 -12.44
CA LYS A 7 3.25 8.39 -12.95
C LYS A 7 3.28 9.92 -13.02
N GLN A 8 2.17 10.54 -13.43
CA GLN A 8 2.04 12.01 -13.47
C GLN A 8 1.93 12.62 -12.07
N ALA A 9 1.49 11.84 -11.08
CA ALA A 9 1.31 12.25 -9.70
C ALA A 9 2.54 12.00 -8.81
N ILE A 10 3.66 11.53 -9.36
CA ILE A 10 4.93 11.37 -8.61
C ILE A 10 5.33 12.72 -8.00
N GLY A 11 5.68 12.70 -6.71
CA GLY A 11 6.01 13.89 -5.91
C GLY A 11 4.82 14.75 -5.48
N SER A 12 3.59 14.41 -5.91
CA SER A 12 2.38 15.10 -5.44
C SER A 12 1.85 14.48 -4.15
N VAL A 13 1.38 15.34 -3.24
CA VAL A 13 0.67 14.92 -2.02
C VAL A 13 -0.77 14.56 -2.36
N ARG A 14 -1.22 13.41 -1.85
CA ARG A 14 -2.57 12.86 -2.00
C ARG A 14 -3.09 12.42 -0.63
N SER A 15 -4.39 12.12 -0.55
CA SER A 15 -5.04 11.72 0.71
C SER A 15 -5.74 10.37 0.58
N TRP A 16 -5.51 9.48 1.53
CA TRP A 16 -6.29 8.24 1.68
C TRP A 16 -7.60 8.55 2.40
N LEU A 17 -8.71 8.64 1.67
CA LEU A 17 -9.99 9.06 2.27
C LEU A 17 -10.67 7.98 3.12
N GLY A 18 -10.32 6.71 2.92
CA GLY A 18 -10.88 5.58 3.64
C GLY A 18 -9.86 4.87 4.52
N LEU A 19 -10.36 4.08 5.47
CA LEU A 19 -9.56 3.09 6.17
C LEU A 19 -9.03 2.09 5.14
N THR A 20 -7.74 1.78 5.20
CA THR A 20 -7.09 0.89 4.23
C THR A 20 -6.36 -0.21 4.96
N SER A 21 -6.75 -1.45 4.66
CA SER A 21 -6.07 -2.65 5.15
C SER A 21 -4.84 -2.91 4.30
N THR A 22 -3.71 -3.17 4.96
CA THR A 22 -2.43 -3.50 4.33
C THR A 22 -1.78 -4.66 5.09
N SER A 23 -0.73 -5.24 4.52
CA SER A 23 0.06 -6.28 5.17
C SER A 23 1.51 -5.85 5.27
N ARG A 24 2.19 -6.21 6.36
CA ARG A 24 3.65 -6.11 6.45
C ARG A 24 4.38 -7.13 5.57
N GLN A 25 3.68 -8.15 5.10
CA GLN A 25 4.23 -9.22 4.29
C GLN A 25 3.84 -9.00 2.83
N GLN A 26 4.82 -8.65 2.01
CA GLN A 26 4.62 -8.42 0.57
C GLN A 26 3.96 -9.63 -0.12
N GLN A 27 4.35 -10.85 0.25
CA GLN A 27 3.85 -12.09 -0.35
C GLN A 27 2.35 -12.28 -0.11
N ILE A 28 1.83 -11.85 1.05
CA ILE A 28 0.40 -11.89 1.35
C ILE A 28 -0.34 -10.90 0.43
N ALA A 29 0.15 -9.67 0.33
CA ALA A 29 -0.43 -8.66 -0.57
C ALA A 29 -0.40 -9.09 -2.05
N GLU A 30 0.65 -9.78 -2.49
CA GLU A 30 0.77 -10.34 -3.85
C GLU A 30 -0.17 -11.51 -4.12
N SER A 31 -0.58 -12.24 -3.08
CA SER A 31 -1.45 -13.41 -3.19
C SER A 31 -2.92 -13.07 -3.46
N PHE A 32 -3.31 -11.79 -3.30
CA PHE A 32 -4.69 -11.36 -3.53
C PHE A 32 -5.09 -11.57 -4.99
N PRO A 33 -6.11 -12.42 -5.24
CA PRO A 33 -6.50 -12.74 -6.59
C PRO A 33 -7.06 -11.49 -7.28
N ARG A 34 -6.69 -11.31 -8.56
CA ARG A 34 -7.12 -10.20 -9.45
C ARG A 34 -6.41 -8.86 -9.24
N SER A 35 -5.45 -8.75 -8.32
CA SER A 35 -4.60 -7.57 -8.21
C SER A 35 -3.52 -7.58 -9.30
N THR A 36 -3.32 -6.45 -9.97
CA THR A 36 -2.22 -6.22 -10.93
C THR A 36 -1.27 -5.11 -10.48
N VAL A 37 -1.65 -4.38 -9.43
CA VAL A 37 -0.92 -3.27 -8.83
C VAL A 37 -0.65 -3.61 -7.37
N LEU A 38 0.57 -3.37 -6.93
CA LEU A 38 0.96 -3.49 -5.53
C LEU A 38 1.45 -2.13 -5.01
N PHE A 39 0.88 -1.71 -3.90
CA PHE A 39 1.29 -0.51 -3.19
C PHE A 39 2.32 -0.87 -2.13
N ILE A 40 3.52 -0.31 -2.23
CA ILE A 40 4.60 -0.45 -1.27
C ILE A 40 4.63 0.82 -0.44
N ILE A 41 4.32 0.72 0.84
CA ILE A 41 4.07 1.87 1.71
C ILE A 41 5.17 1.97 2.75
N ASP A 42 5.90 3.08 2.74
CA ASP A 42 6.78 3.50 3.82
C ASP A 42 6.01 4.45 4.75
N ILE A 43 5.80 4.03 6.00
CA ILE A 43 5.07 4.82 7.00
C ILE A 43 6.12 5.46 7.92
N ARG A 44 6.37 6.75 7.71
CA ARG A 44 7.30 7.57 8.50
C ARG A 44 6.60 8.42 9.54
N ASP A 45 5.29 8.61 9.39
CA ASP A 45 4.46 9.33 10.36
C ASP A 45 4.66 8.73 11.76
N THR A 46 5.26 9.54 12.64
CA THR A 46 5.55 9.17 14.02
C THR A 46 4.33 9.32 14.93
N ALA A 47 3.21 9.87 14.41
CA ALA A 47 1.96 9.91 15.13
C ALA A 47 1.48 8.48 15.40
N SER A 48 1.24 8.19 16.68
CA SER A 48 0.83 6.87 17.19
C SER A 48 -0.49 6.30 16.62
N ASP A 49 -1.17 7.05 15.74
CA ASP A 49 -2.47 6.72 15.18
C ASP A 49 -2.53 6.67 13.64
N ALA A 50 -1.39 6.85 12.95
CA ALA A 50 -1.34 6.81 11.48
C ALA A 50 -1.67 5.41 10.94
N ALA A 51 -1.10 4.39 11.57
CA ALA A 51 -1.33 3.00 11.26
C ALA A 51 -1.23 2.13 12.51
N ARG A 52 -1.99 1.03 12.54
CA ARG A 52 -1.95 0.07 13.66
C ARG A 52 -1.87 -1.35 13.15
N ALA A 53 -0.95 -2.12 13.71
CA ALA A 53 -0.98 -3.57 13.55
C ALA A 53 -2.21 -4.11 14.28
N VAL A 54 -3.05 -4.85 13.55
CA VAL A 54 -4.32 -5.40 14.04
C VAL A 54 -4.39 -6.92 13.91
N ALA A 55 -3.28 -7.56 13.54
CA ALA A 55 -3.18 -9.01 13.37
C ALA A 55 -3.68 -9.80 14.60
N ASN A 56 -3.41 -9.34 15.81
CA ASN A 56 -3.85 -9.99 17.06
C ASN A 56 -5.36 -9.86 17.34
N LEU A 57 -6.07 -8.99 16.61
CA LEU A 57 -7.51 -8.79 16.69
C LEU A 57 -8.24 -9.30 15.43
N SER A 58 -7.50 -9.70 14.39
CA SER A 58 -8.04 -10.11 13.09
C SER A 58 -8.42 -11.60 13.09
N THR A 59 -9.44 -11.94 12.30
CA THR A 59 -9.77 -13.34 11.96
C THR A 59 -8.62 -14.03 11.24
N TYR A 60 -7.74 -13.27 10.56
CA TYR A 60 -6.62 -13.75 9.77
C TYR A 60 -5.28 -13.24 10.32
N PRO A 61 -4.85 -13.70 11.52
CA PRO A 61 -3.65 -13.17 12.18
C PRO A 61 -2.36 -13.38 11.39
N HIS A 62 -2.34 -14.38 10.50
CA HIS A 62 -1.18 -14.70 9.66
C HIS A 62 -0.97 -13.69 8.51
N GLU A 63 -1.97 -12.86 8.19
CA GLU A 63 -1.83 -11.80 7.19
C GLU A 63 -0.95 -10.65 7.68
N ASP A 64 -0.62 -10.60 8.98
CA ASP A 64 0.13 -9.51 9.64
C ASP A 64 -0.41 -8.13 9.23
N GLU A 65 -1.73 -7.99 9.39
CA GLU A 65 -2.49 -6.83 8.94
C GLU A 65 -2.08 -5.56 9.70
N VAL A 66 -1.90 -4.49 8.92
CA VAL A 66 -1.75 -3.12 9.39
C VAL A 66 -2.87 -2.28 8.80
N LEU A 67 -3.68 -1.67 9.67
CA LEU A 67 -4.76 -0.78 9.26
C LEU A 67 -4.26 0.66 9.24
N ILE A 68 -4.29 1.28 8.06
CA ILE A 68 -3.99 2.71 7.88
C ILE A 68 -5.25 3.52 8.12
N ARG A 69 -5.14 4.57 8.94
CA ARG A 69 -6.25 5.44 9.28
C ARG A 69 -6.70 6.25 8.06
N ALA A 70 -8.01 6.51 7.96
CA ALA A 70 -8.53 7.46 6.96
C ALA A 70 -7.99 8.88 7.18
N GLY A 71 -7.92 9.65 6.11
CA GLY A 71 -7.45 11.04 6.06
C GLY A 71 -5.94 11.21 5.98
N ARG A 72 -5.14 10.12 5.87
CA ARG A 72 -3.68 10.22 5.84
C ARG A 72 -3.19 10.78 4.51
N HIS A 73 -2.20 11.67 4.61
CA HIS A 73 -1.50 12.19 3.46
C HIS A 73 -0.39 11.24 3.03
N PHE A 74 -0.17 11.17 1.74
CA PHE A 74 0.91 10.38 1.18
C PHE A 74 1.49 11.04 -0.06
N THR A 75 2.75 10.75 -0.32
CA THR A 75 3.44 11.12 -1.55
C THR A 75 3.69 9.87 -2.37
N ILE A 76 3.48 9.95 -3.69
CA ILE A 76 3.90 8.89 -4.60
C ILE A 76 5.37 9.11 -4.92
N ASP A 77 6.23 8.19 -4.50
CA ASP A 77 7.68 8.31 -4.68
C ASP A 77 8.11 7.78 -6.04
N LYS A 78 7.51 6.66 -6.45
CA LYS A 78 7.96 5.91 -7.62
C LYS A 78 6.85 5.02 -8.17
N VAL A 79 6.85 4.82 -9.49
CA VAL A 79 6.00 3.83 -10.16
C VAL A 79 6.88 2.97 -11.08
N GLU A 80 6.85 1.66 -10.88
CA GLU A 80 7.64 0.70 -11.66
C GLU A 80 6.73 -0.31 -12.35
N SER A 81 7.09 -0.70 -13.57
CA SER A 81 6.51 -1.88 -14.20
C SER A 81 7.37 -3.10 -13.84
N THR A 82 6.74 -4.16 -13.37
CA THR A 82 7.39 -5.42 -13.04
C THR A 82 6.80 -6.55 -13.89
N LYS A 83 7.57 -7.62 -14.07
CA LYS A 83 7.11 -8.88 -14.63
C LYS A 83 7.46 -9.96 -13.63
N SER A 84 6.67 -10.07 -12.57
CA SER A 84 6.79 -11.20 -11.65
C SER A 84 6.30 -12.45 -12.37
N SER A 85 7.12 -13.49 -12.44
CA SER A 85 6.69 -14.79 -12.98
C SER A 85 5.69 -15.50 -12.06
N ASN A 86 5.63 -15.08 -10.79
CA ASN A 86 4.95 -15.79 -9.72
C ASN A 86 3.75 -15.01 -9.15
N SER A 87 3.46 -13.82 -9.66
CA SER A 87 2.26 -13.06 -9.28
C SER A 87 1.68 -12.30 -10.47
N ASN A 88 0.39 -11.96 -10.37
CA ASN A 88 -0.30 -11.15 -11.39
C ASN A 88 0.10 -9.67 -11.33
N ILE A 89 0.94 -9.28 -10.37
CA ILE A 89 1.41 -7.92 -10.19
C ILE A 89 2.36 -7.57 -11.34
N ASN A 90 2.00 -6.53 -12.08
CA ASN A 90 2.80 -5.98 -13.15
C ASN A 90 3.18 -4.51 -12.93
N THR A 91 2.70 -3.91 -11.83
CA THR A 91 3.00 -2.53 -11.46
C THR A 91 3.23 -2.42 -9.95
N LEU A 92 4.32 -1.77 -9.55
CA LEU A 92 4.60 -1.39 -8.17
C LEU A 92 4.45 0.13 -8.03
N ILE A 93 3.78 0.57 -6.99
CA ILE A 93 3.64 1.98 -6.65
C ILE A 93 4.18 2.17 -5.24
N TYR A 94 5.26 2.94 -5.13
CA TYR A 94 5.91 3.25 -3.86
C TYR A 94 5.37 4.56 -3.33
N LEU A 95 5.07 4.55 -2.04
CA LEU A 95 4.35 5.62 -1.35
C LEU A 95 5.03 5.89 -0.02
N THR A 96 5.13 7.16 0.38
CA THR A 96 5.53 7.55 1.73
C THR A 96 4.35 8.24 2.41
N ILE A 97 4.02 7.81 3.63
CA ILE A 97 3.11 8.51 4.56
C ILE A 97 3.99 9.23 5.58
N GLU A 98 3.90 10.56 5.61
CA GLU A 98 4.63 11.44 6.55
C GLU A 98 3.75 11.93 7.70
#